data_AF-X0Y507-F1
#
_entry.id   AF-X0Y507-F1
#
_cell.length_a   1.000
_cell.length_b   1.000
_cell.length_c   1.000
_cell.angle_alpha   90.00
_cell.angle_beta   90.00
_cell.angle_gamma   90.00
#
_symmetry.space_group_name_H-M   'P 1'
#
loop_
_entity.id
_entity.type
_entity.pdbx_description
1 polymer ?
#
loop_
_entity_poly.entity_id
_entity_poly.type
_entity_poly.pdbx_seq_one_letter_code
_entity_poly.pdbx_strand_id
1 'polypeptide(L)'
;IFLAREGFYDGVTFHRVIPGFVAQGGDPTGTGSGDPGYTLPAEFSDVPFERGTVGMARGNDPDSGGSQFFIAYAADVYDDVDESGDASVDDVRLTDVGPYPAGSTVASGDADIGSGLTTVSSLNGQYTVFGKVVEGMEVVES
;
A
#
# COMPACT_ATOMS: atom_id res chain seq x y z
N ILE A 1 5.57 9.89 -16.07
CA ILE A 1 6.39 11.04 -15.58
C ILE A 1 5.78 12.43 -15.80
N PHE A 2 4.74 12.60 -16.62
CA PHE A 2 4.14 13.92 -16.91
C PHE A 2 3.59 14.61 -15.65
N LEU A 3 2.74 13.93 -14.87
CA LEU A 3 2.12 14.47 -13.65
C LEU A 3 3.15 15.03 -12.65
N ALA A 4 4.23 14.28 -12.40
CA ALA A 4 5.29 14.72 -11.50
C ALA A 4 6.03 15.98 -12.01
N ARG A 5 6.26 16.10 -13.33
CA ARG A 5 6.93 17.27 -13.92
C ARG A 5 6.07 18.53 -13.89
N GLU A 6 4.75 18.37 -13.90
CA GLU A 6 3.78 19.47 -13.84
C GLU A 6 3.40 19.85 -12.38
N GLY A 7 4.06 19.27 -11.37
CA GLY A 7 3.77 19.57 -9.97
C GLY A 7 2.43 19.03 -9.47
N PHE A 8 1.81 18.08 -10.18
CA PHE A 8 0.50 17.53 -9.81
C PHE A 8 0.49 16.89 -8.42
N TYR A 9 1.62 16.32 -8.01
CA TYR A 9 1.77 15.67 -6.71
C TYR A 9 2.22 16.63 -5.59
N ASP A 10 2.42 17.91 -5.88
CA ASP A 10 2.89 18.87 -4.89
C ASP A 10 1.81 19.07 -3.81
N GLY A 11 2.17 18.81 -2.55
CA GLY A 11 1.24 18.90 -1.41
C GLY A 11 0.23 17.75 -1.31
N VAL A 12 0.30 16.76 -2.20
CA VAL A 12 -0.52 15.55 -2.14
C VAL A 12 -0.05 14.66 -0.99
N THR A 13 -0.99 14.18 -0.18
CA THR A 13 -0.70 13.35 0.99
C THR A 13 -0.74 11.85 0.67
N PHE A 14 -0.09 11.06 1.53
CA PHE A 14 -0.40 9.64 1.67
C PHE A 14 -1.65 9.52 2.53
N HIS A 15 -2.81 9.40 1.88
CA HIS A 15 -4.11 9.44 2.54
C HIS A 15 -4.53 8.09 3.15
N ARG A 16 -3.91 6.99 2.71
CA ARG A 16 -4.13 5.65 3.28
C ARG A 16 -2.79 5.00 3.58
N VAL A 17 -2.50 4.76 4.86
CA VAL A 17 -1.30 4.08 5.32
C VAL A 17 -1.74 2.90 6.17
N ILE A 18 -1.38 1.69 5.73
CA ILE A 18 -1.60 0.46 6.49
C ILE A 18 -0.22 0.00 6.95
N PRO A 19 0.07 0.08 8.26
CA PRO A 19 1.33 -0.39 8.81
C PRO A 19 1.61 -1.83 8.38
N GLY A 20 2.84 -2.10 7.94
CA GLY A 20 3.29 -3.42 7.47
C GLY A 20 2.81 -3.86 6.08
N PHE A 21 1.94 -3.08 5.43
CA PHE A 21 1.38 -3.43 4.11
C PHE A 21 1.77 -2.40 3.05
N VAL A 22 1.13 -1.24 3.03
CA VAL A 22 1.35 -0.21 2.00
C VAL A 22 1.14 1.21 2.53
N ALA A 23 1.87 2.17 1.94
CA ALA A 23 1.47 3.58 1.92
C ALA A 23 0.90 3.93 0.55
N GLN A 24 -0.32 4.45 0.50
CA GLN A 24 -1.00 4.89 -0.72
C GLN A 24 -1.16 6.42 -0.74
N GLY A 25 -0.85 7.01 -1.88
CA GLY A 25 -0.93 8.45 -2.15
C GLY A 25 -1.28 8.73 -3.60
N GLY A 26 -1.04 9.97 -4.05
CA GLY A 26 -1.27 10.38 -5.44
C GLY A 26 -2.71 10.80 -5.76
N ASP A 27 -3.55 10.99 -4.73
CA ASP A 27 -4.88 11.57 -4.85
C ASP A 27 -4.81 13.09 -4.56
N PRO A 28 -5.09 13.99 -5.53
CA PRO A 28 -5.05 15.44 -5.32
C PRO A 28 -6.07 15.96 -4.29
N THR A 29 -7.11 15.19 -3.98
CA THR A 29 -8.14 15.50 -2.99
C THR A 29 -7.84 14.93 -1.61
N GLY A 30 -6.98 13.91 -1.54
CA GLY A 30 -6.67 13.17 -0.31
C GLY A 30 -7.81 12.32 0.25
N THR A 31 -8.89 12.06 -0.51
CA THR A 31 -10.06 11.29 -0.03
C THR A 31 -10.01 9.80 -0.44
N GLY A 32 -9.05 9.41 -1.27
CA GLY A 32 -8.97 8.12 -1.95
C GLY A 32 -9.77 8.03 -3.24
N SER A 33 -10.40 9.11 -3.71
CA SER A 33 -11.28 9.11 -4.89
C SER A 33 -10.90 10.11 -5.97
N GLY A 34 -9.90 10.96 -5.76
CA GLY A 34 -9.43 11.88 -6.79
C GLY A 34 -8.54 11.19 -7.83
N ASP A 35 -8.55 11.77 -9.02
CA ASP A 35 -7.91 11.26 -10.23
C ASP A 35 -7.37 12.42 -11.10
N PRO A 36 -6.57 12.14 -12.14
CA PRO A 36 -5.99 13.17 -13.00
C PRO A 36 -6.89 13.55 -14.20
N GLY A 37 -8.15 13.11 -14.23
CA GLY A 37 -9.09 13.31 -15.33
C GLY A 37 -8.98 12.29 -16.47
N TYR A 38 -8.16 11.25 -16.30
CA TYR A 38 -8.00 10.15 -17.25
C TYR A 38 -7.59 8.87 -16.53
N THR A 39 -7.79 7.72 -17.19
CA THR A 39 -7.33 6.41 -16.71
C THR A 39 -6.27 5.80 -17.61
N LEU A 40 -5.56 4.82 -17.06
CA LEU A 40 -4.51 4.04 -17.68
C LEU A 40 -4.93 2.57 -17.67
N PRO A 41 -4.73 1.85 -18.79
CA PRO A 41 -4.94 0.41 -18.82
C PRO A 41 -3.97 -0.31 -17.88
N ALA A 42 -4.37 -1.48 -17.39
CA ALA A 42 -3.51 -2.34 -16.59
C ALA A 42 -2.32 -2.86 -17.41
N GLU A 43 -1.15 -2.89 -16.77
CA GLU A 43 0.08 -3.49 -17.29
C GLU A 43 0.57 -4.54 -16.29
N PHE A 44 -0.17 -5.65 -16.20
CA PHE A 44 0.15 -6.73 -15.27
C PHE A 44 1.45 -7.44 -15.65
N SER A 45 2.18 -7.91 -14.63
CA SER A 45 3.47 -8.60 -14.79
C SER A 45 3.66 -9.66 -13.70
N ASP A 46 4.65 -10.53 -13.90
CA ASP A 46 5.09 -11.52 -12.91
C ASP A 46 6.06 -10.93 -11.87
N VAL A 47 6.26 -9.60 -11.86
CA VAL A 47 7.11 -8.93 -10.86
C VAL A 47 6.41 -9.00 -9.50
N PRO A 48 7.06 -9.58 -8.48
CA PRO A 48 6.45 -9.66 -7.15
C PRO A 48 6.44 -8.30 -6.45
N PHE A 49 5.41 -8.09 -5.64
CA PHE A 49 5.40 -7.08 -4.61
C PHE A 49 6.27 -7.53 -3.43
N GLU A 50 7.30 -6.76 -3.18
CA GLU A 50 8.28 -6.92 -2.11
C GLU A 50 8.55 -5.55 -1.47
N ARG A 51 9.46 -5.48 -0.50
CA ARG A 51 9.78 -4.24 0.21
C ARG A 51 10.20 -3.16 -0.78
N GLY A 52 9.49 -2.03 -0.76
CA GLY A 52 9.72 -0.88 -1.61
C GLY A 52 9.14 -0.97 -3.01
N THR A 53 8.47 -2.06 -3.40
CA THR A 53 7.80 -2.12 -4.71
C THR A 53 6.73 -1.04 -4.81
N VAL A 54 6.71 -0.32 -5.94
CA VAL A 54 5.74 0.75 -6.22
C VAL A 54 4.73 0.26 -7.23
N GLY A 55 3.45 0.27 -6.83
CA GLY A 55 2.32 -0.19 -7.62
C GLY A 55 1.31 0.92 -7.93
N MET A 56 0.59 0.78 -9.04
CA MET A 56 -0.51 1.67 -9.43
C MET A 56 -1.78 1.27 -8.67
N ALA A 57 -2.39 2.22 -7.95
CA ALA A 57 -3.71 1.98 -7.35
C ALA A 57 -4.80 2.07 -8.43
N ARG A 58 -5.87 1.29 -8.27
CA ARG A 58 -7.01 1.24 -9.20
C ARG A 58 -8.31 0.95 -8.46
N GLY A 59 -9.43 1.23 -9.11
CA GLY A 59 -10.73 0.73 -8.69
C GLY A 59 -10.95 -0.73 -9.09
N ASN A 60 -12.21 -1.15 -9.06
CA ASN A 60 -12.62 -2.52 -9.41
C ASN A 60 -12.30 -2.89 -10.87
N ASP A 61 -12.32 -1.90 -11.78
CA ASP A 61 -11.91 -2.10 -13.16
C ASP A 61 -10.37 -2.13 -13.25
N PRO A 62 -9.76 -3.21 -13.81
CA PRO A 62 -8.33 -3.26 -14.08
C PRO A 62 -7.77 -2.01 -14.78
N ASP A 63 -8.53 -1.43 -15.71
CA ASP A 63 -8.09 -0.31 -16.56
C ASP A 63 -8.46 1.07 -15.98
N SER A 64 -8.64 1.14 -14.66
CA SER A 64 -8.99 2.37 -13.93
C SER A 64 -7.83 2.99 -13.15
N GLY A 65 -6.59 2.54 -13.40
CA GLY A 65 -5.41 3.19 -12.83
C GLY A 65 -5.33 4.66 -13.26
N GLY A 66 -4.83 5.54 -12.41
CA GLY A 66 -4.82 6.98 -12.69
C GLY A 66 -3.57 7.65 -12.16
N SER A 67 -3.72 8.52 -11.17
CA SER A 67 -2.61 9.21 -10.50
C SER A 67 -2.21 8.58 -9.19
N GLN A 68 -3.07 7.75 -8.59
CA GLN A 68 -2.84 7.15 -7.29
C GLN A 68 -1.88 5.96 -7.38
N PHE A 69 -0.97 5.87 -6.42
CA PHE A 69 0.01 4.80 -6.34
C PHE A 69 0.22 4.38 -4.89
N PHE A 70 0.86 3.24 -4.68
CA PHE A 70 1.25 2.78 -3.37
C PHE A 70 2.68 2.25 -3.34
N ILE A 71 3.31 2.30 -2.16
CA ILE A 71 4.62 1.73 -1.87
C ILE A 71 4.41 0.59 -0.88
N ALA A 72 4.87 -0.61 -1.23
CA ALA A 72 4.82 -1.76 -0.34
C ALA A 72 5.90 -1.68 0.74
N TYR A 73 5.55 -1.90 2.00
CA TYR A 73 6.51 -1.88 3.12
C TYR A 73 7.25 -3.21 3.28
N ALA A 74 6.68 -4.28 2.72
CA ALA A 74 6.91 -5.67 3.09
C ALA A 74 6.64 -5.99 4.56
N ALA A 75 5.72 -6.91 4.75
CA ALA A 75 5.93 -8.05 5.63
C ALA A 75 5.04 -9.20 5.14
N ASP A 76 5.66 -10.36 4.94
CA ASP A 76 4.94 -11.61 5.12
C ASP A 76 5.04 -11.99 6.60
N VAL A 77 3.94 -12.60 7.08
CA VAL A 77 3.75 -13.26 8.38
C VAL A 77 3.29 -12.34 9.53
N TYR A 78 1.99 -12.10 9.58
CA TYR A 78 1.26 -12.13 10.85
C TYR A 78 1.10 -13.61 11.24
N ASP A 79 1.81 -14.09 12.25
CA ASP A 79 1.59 -15.42 12.85
C ASP A 79 1.33 -15.24 14.34
N ASP A 80 0.11 -14.85 14.64
CA ASP A 80 -0.59 -15.20 15.88
C ASP A 80 -2.08 -14.93 15.61
N VAL A 81 -2.75 -15.88 14.95
CA VAL A 81 -4.17 -16.08 15.25
C VAL A 81 -4.17 -16.81 16.58
N ASP A 82 -4.56 -16.10 17.64
CA ASP A 82 -5.00 -16.79 18.83
C ASP A 82 -6.18 -17.73 18.44
N GLU A 83 -6.46 -18.76 19.23
CA GLU A 83 -7.61 -19.65 18.98
C GLU A 83 -8.96 -18.90 18.91
N SER A 84 -8.99 -17.60 19.25
CA SER A 84 -10.12 -16.68 19.17
C SER A 84 -10.41 -16.15 17.76
N GLY A 85 -9.41 -16.12 16.86
CA GLY A 85 -9.53 -15.55 15.52
C GLY A 85 -9.61 -14.02 15.50
N ASP A 86 -9.15 -13.35 16.57
CA ASP A 86 -9.07 -11.90 16.72
C ASP A 86 -7.61 -11.45 16.50
N ALA A 87 -7.36 -10.54 15.56
CA ALA A 87 -6.05 -9.94 15.39
C ALA A 87 -5.90 -8.75 16.34
N SER A 88 -5.24 -8.96 17.49
CA SER A 88 -4.91 -7.88 18.41
C SER A 88 -3.65 -7.12 17.96
N VAL A 89 -3.61 -5.80 18.18
CA VAL A 89 -2.43 -4.95 17.84
C VAL A 89 -1.15 -5.33 18.59
N ASP A 90 -1.28 -6.11 19.67
CA ASP A 90 -0.18 -6.56 20.51
C ASP A 90 0.48 -7.85 20.00
N ASP A 91 -0.17 -8.57 19.06
CA ASP A 91 0.28 -9.86 18.53
C ASP A 91 1.00 -9.77 17.17
N VAL A 92 1.20 -8.55 16.66
CA VAL A 92 1.80 -8.32 15.35
C VAL A 92 3.32 -8.42 15.40
N ARG A 93 3.88 -9.58 15.04
CA ARG A 93 5.32 -9.75 14.83
C ARG A 93 5.70 -9.53 13.37
N LEU A 94 6.16 -8.32 13.05
CA LEU A 94 6.89 -8.04 11.81
C LEU A 94 8.26 -8.72 11.90
N THR A 95 8.41 -9.89 11.27
CA THR A 95 9.61 -10.72 11.40
C THR A 95 10.89 -10.07 10.83
N ASP A 96 10.76 -9.05 9.97
CA ASP A 96 11.91 -8.39 9.33
C ASP A 96 11.99 -6.85 9.51
N VAL A 97 11.02 -6.19 10.17
CA VAL A 97 10.95 -4.70 10.22
C VAL A 97 11.06 -4.12 11.64
N GLY A 98 11.22 -4.95 12.67
CA GLY A 98 11.22 -4.50 14.07
C GLY A 98 9.83 -4.12 14.57
N PRO A 99 9.67 -3.85 15.88
CA PRO A 99 8.37 -3.51 16.46
C PRO A 99 7.85 -2.17 15.90
N TYR A 100 6.53 -2.05 15.73
CA TYR A 100 5.93 -0.77 15.35
C TYR A 100 6.31 0.36 16.32
N PRO A 101 6.38 1.62 15.85
CA PRO A 101 6.47 2.77 16.73
C PRO A 101 5.28 2.78 17.70
N ALA A 102 5.55 3.04 18.99
CA ALA A 102 4.51 3.15 20.00
C ALA A 102 3.45 4.19 19.59
N GLY A 103 2.19 3.75 19.48
CA GLY A 103 1.06 4.62 19.10
C GLY A 103 0.52 4.42 17.67
N SER A 104 1.02 3.45 16.91
CA SER A 104 0.43 3.05 15.63
C SER A 104 -0.99 2.50 15.81
N THR A 105 -1.98 3.08 15.13
CA THR A 105 -3.37 2.60 15.12
C THR A 105 -3.70 1.96 13.77
N VAL A 106 -4.14 0.71 13.77
CA VAL A 106 -4.79 0.09 12.60
C VAL A 106 -6.22 0.63 12.56
N ALA A 107 -6.63 1.22 11.43
CA ALA A 107 -7.97 1.78 11.29
C ALA A 107 -9.03 0.66 11.40
N SER A 108 -9.82 0.67 12.47
CA SER A 108 -10.94 -0.26 12.63
C SER A 108 -11.99 -0.01 11.54
N GLY A 109 -12.29 -1.01 10.71
CA GLY A 109 -13.30 -0.94 9.65
C GLY A 109 -12.78 -1.07 8.22
N ASP A 110 -11.49 -1.33 8.03
CA ASP A 110 -10.94 -1.65 6.72
C ASP A 110 -11.30 -3.11 6.35
N ALA A 111 -12.24 -3.29 5.41
CA ALA A 111 -12.77 -4.59 5.01
C ALA A 111 -11.69 -5.54 4.44
N ASP A 112 -10.52 -5.00 4.08
CA ASP A 112 -9.35 -5.73 3.61
C ASP A 112 -8.52 -6.39 4.74
N ILE A 113 -8.87 -6.12 6.02
CA ILE A 113 -8.27 -6.76 7.21
C ILE A 113 -9.25 -7.81 7.81
N GLY A 114 -10.27 -8.20 7.04
CA GLY A 114 -11.21 -9.26 7.42
C GLY A 114 -10.59 -10.65 7.33
N SER A 115 -10.34 -11.29 8.47
CA SER A 115 -10.23 -12.75 8.65
C SER A 115 -9.42 -13.52 7.60
N GLY A 116 -8.22 -13.06 7.27
CA GLY A 116 -7.31 -13.76 6.36
C GLY A 116 -6.22 -12.85 5.85
N LEU A 117 -5.02 -12.99 6.40
CA LEU A 117 -3.75 -12.38 5.98
C LEU A 117 -3.76 -11.83 4.53
N THR A 118 -3.80 -10.50 4.39
CA THR A 118 -3.45 -9.83 3.12
C THR A 118 -1.96 -9.52 3.16
N THR A 119 -1.16 -10.50 2.76
CA THR A 119 0.27 -10.29 2.53
C THR A 119 0.48 -9.36 1.35
N VAL A 120 1.62 -8.65 1.27
CA VAL A 120 1.97 -7.89 0.06
C VAL A 120 2.00 -8.78 -1.18
N SER A 121 2.27 -10.09 -1.01
CA SER A 121 2.21 -11.08 -2.08
C SER A 121 0.81 -11.26 -2.69
N SER A 122 -0.26 -10.93 -1.94
CA SER A 122 -1.63 -10.93 -2.49
C SER A 122 -1.81 -9.92 -3.62
N LEU A 123 -0.97 -8.89 -3.71
CA LEU A 123 -1.00 -7.88 -4.77
C LEU A 123 -0.40 -8.39 -6.10
N ASN A 124 0.34 -9.51 -6.07
CA ASN A 124 1.03 -10.07 -7.23
C ASN A 124 0.05 -10.37 -8.38
N GLY A 125 0.38 -9.90 -9.59
CA GLY A 125 -0.45 -10.08 -10.77
C GLY A 125 -1.79 -9.34 -10.75
N GLN A 126 -2.10 -8.57 -9.70
CA GLN A 126 -3.36 -7.82 -9.58
C GLN A 126 -3.21 -6.31 -9.84
N TYR A 127 -1.98 -5.80 -9.79
CA TYR A 127 -1.64 -4.39 -9.91
C TYR A 127 -0.43 -4.20 -10.82
N THR A 128 -0.41 -3.09 -11.58
CA THR A 128 0.76 -2.69 -12.36
C THR A 128 1.91 -2.33 -11.42
N VAL A 129 3.06 -2.98 -11.60
CA VAL A 129 4.32 -2.61 -10.94
C VAL A 129 5.10 -1.70 -11.86
N PHE A 130 5.51 -0.52 -11.37
CA PHE A 130 6.22 0.45 -12.21
C PHE A 130 7.47 1.05 -11.57
N GLY A 131 7.83 0.62 -10.36
CA GLY A 131 9.03 1.10 -9.69
C GLY A 131 9.39 0.34 -8.44
N LYS A 132 10.53 0.70 -7.87
CA LYS A 132 10.99 0.25 -6.56
C LYS A 132 11.76 1.37 -5.87
N VAL A 133 11.50 1.58 -4.59
CA VAL A 133 12.33 2.44 -3.75
C VAL A 133 13.67 1.75 -3.53
N VAL A 134 14.74 2.42 -3.95
CA VAL A 134 16.12 1.88 -3.86
C VAL A 134 16.86 2.34 -2.61
N GLU A 135 16.51 3.52 -2.09
CA GLU A 135 17.06 4.14 -0.88
C GLU A 135 15.92 4.94 -0.20
N GLY A 136 15.99 5.13 1.12
CA GLY A 136 15.02 5.96 1.84
C GLY A 136 13.73 5.25 2.27
N MET A 137 13.69 3.91 2.29
CA MET A 137 12.52 3.18 2.78
C MET A 137 12.20 3.47 4.24
N GLU A 138 13.21 3.78 5.06
CA GLU A 138 13.04 4.20 6.44
C GLU A 138 12.23 5.50 6.60
N VAL A 139 12.21 6.36 5.58
CA VAL A 139 11.38 7.59 5.56
C VAL A 139 9.94 7.26 5.20
N VAL A 140 9.74 6.25 4.36
CA VAL A 140 8.41 5.76 4.00
C VAL A 140 7.77 5.04 5.19
N GLU A 141 8.58 4.36 6.00
CA GLU A 141 8.16 3.58 7.18
C GLU A 141 8.01 4.41 8.47
N SER A 142 8.53 5.64 8.52
CA SER A 142 8.51 6.52 9.71
C SER A 142 7.18 7.21 9.94
#